data_AF-A0A3C0W3V1-F1
#
_entry.id   AF-A0A3C0W3V1-F1
#
_cell.length_a   1.000
_cell.length_b   1.000
_cell.length_c   1.000
_cell.angle_alpha   90.00
_cell.angle_beta   90.00
_cell.angle_gamma   90.00
#
_symmetry.space_group_name_H-M   'P 1'
#
loop_
_entity.id
_entity.type
_entity.pdbx_description
1 polymer ?
#
loop_
_entity_poly.entity_id
_entity_poly.type
_entity_poly.pdbx_seq_one_letter_code
_entity_poly.pdbx_strand_id
1 'polypeptide(L)'
;LRRQAQALALRPDLNIEMLRGNVDTRLKRLRDGDFDAILLACSGLNRLGLGDVIRQRLPLDAFLPAPGQGALALQTREGDVDAAWTRALNHAPT
;
A
#
# COMPACT_ATOMS: atom_id res chain seq x y z
N LEU A 1 2.41 -2.09 12.72
CA LEU A 1 3.61 -2.92 12.95
C LEU A 1 4.70 -2.70 11.88
N ARG A 2 4.66 -3.32 10.68
CA ARG A 2 5.77 -3.19 9.69
C ARG A 2 6.20 -1.74 9.39
N ARG A 3 5.26 -0.90 8.95
CA ARG A 3 5.55 0.50 8.58
C ARG A 3 6.05 1.34 9.77
N GLN A 4 5.47 1.11 10.94
CA GLN A 4 5.85 1.78 12.19
C GLN A 4 7.28 1.42 12.59
N ALA A 5 7.64 0.13 12.59
CA ALA A 5 8.99 -0.31 12.93
C ALA A 5 10.05 0.29 12.00
N GLN A 6 9.81 0.26 10.68
CA GLN A 6 10.73 0.86 9.71
C GLN A 6 10.82 2.39 9.83
N ALA A 7 9.69 3.06 10.08
CA ALA A 7 9.68 4.52 10.28
C ALA A 7 10.48 4.92 11.53
N LEU A 8 10.28 4.24 12.66
CA LEU A 8 10.99 4.51 13.91
C LEU A 8 12.47 4.13 13.85
N ALA A 9 12.84 3.14 13.03
CA ALA A 9 14.25 2.82 12.80
C ALA A 9 15.00 3.95 12.07
N LEU A 10 14.32 4.65 11.16
CA LEU A 10 14.90 5.77 10.40
C LEU A 10 14.77 7.11 11.13
N ARG A 11 13.68 7.30 11.87
CA ARG A 11 13.32 8.53 12.57
C ARG A 11 12.71 8.19 13.93
N PRO A 12 13.55 7.90 14.95
CA PRO A 12 13.10 7.53 16.30
C PRO A 12 12.30 8.63 17.01
N ASP A 13 12.39 9.86 16.52
CA ASP A 13 11.72 11.05 17.06
C ASP A 13 10.23 11.16 16.67
N LEU A 14 9.75 10.33 15.74
CA LEU A 14 8.34 10.38 15.31
C LEU A 14 7.39 9.79 16.35
N ASN A 15 6.27 10.47 16.58
CA ASN A 15 5.09 9.86 17.21
C ASN A 15 4.29 9.09 16.14
N ILE A 16 4.17 7.76 16.29
CA ILE A 16 3.45 6.93 15.32
C ILE A 16 2.14 6.42 15.92
N GLU A 17 1.03 6.86 15.34
CA GLU A 17 -0.32 6.44 15.73
C GLU A 17 -0.97 5.51 14.69
N MET A 18 -1.89 4.67 15.16
CA MET A 18 -2.59 3.71 14.32
C MET A 18 -3.74 4.36 13.56
N LEU A 19 -3.68 4.29 12.23
CA LEU A 19 -4.70 4.82 11.34
C LEU A 19 -5.44 3.68 10.60
N ARG A 20 -6.78 3.63 10.78
CA ARG A 20 -7.69 2.66 10.14
C ARG A 20 -8.71 3.36 9.24
N GLY A 21 -9.49 2.57 8.51
CA GLY A 21 -10.49 3.05 7.53
C GLY A 21 -10.03 2.91 6.08
N ASN A 22 -10.87 3.31 5.13
CA ASN A 22 -10.54 3.31 3.70
C ASN A 22 -9.61 4.48 3.34
N VAL A 23 -9.03 4.46 2.14
CA VAL A 23 -8.09 5.51 1.67
C VAL A 23 -8.70 6.90 1.80
N ASP A 24 -9.95 7.09 1.36
CA ASP A 24 -10.61 8.40 1.40
C ASP A 24 -10.78 8.93 2.82
N THR A 25 -11.19 8.07 3.76
CA THR A 25 -11.33 8.45 5.18
C THR A 25 -9.97 8.82 5.77
N ARG A 26 -8.90 8.10 5.42
CA ARG A 26 -7.54 8.40 5.90
C ARG A 26 -7.03 9.72 5.35
N LEU A 27 -7.25 10.01 4.07
CA LEU A 27 -6.91 11.28 3.44
C LEU A 27 -7.75 12.43 4.01
N LYS A 28 -9.01 12.19 4.36
CA LYS A 28 -9.83 13.17 5.07
C LYS A 28 -9.22 13.52 6.43
N ARG A 29 -8.87 12.52 7.26
CA ARG A 29 -8.23 12.75 8.56
C ARG A 29 -6.91 13.51 8.46
N LEU A 30 -6.10 13.24 7.43
CA LEU A 30 -4.90 14.04 7.13
C LEU A 30 -5.26 15.51 6.83
N ARG A 31 -6.29 15.75 6.00
CA ARG A 31 -6.74 17.12 5.67
C ARG A 31 -7.35 17.86 6.85
N ASP A 32 -8.01 17.13 7.75
CA ASP A 32 -8.62 17.68 8.96
C ASP A 32 -7.57 18.03 10.05
N GLY A 33 -6.31 17.62 9.87
CA GLY A 33 -5.21 17.91 10.81
C GLY A 33 -5.02 16.88 11.91
N ASP A 34 -5.68 15.71 11.84
CA ASP A 34 -5.49 14.63 12.82
C ASP A 34 -4.07 14.03 12.79
N PHE A 35 -3.36 14.19 11.67
CA PHE A 35 -2.01 13.70 11.45
C PHE A 35 -1.20 14.71 10.64
N ASP A 36 0.09 14.86 10.94
CA ASP A 36 1.00 15.66 10.11
C ASP A 36 1.34 14.97 8.77
N ALA A 37 1.38 13.63 8.78
CA ALA A 37 1.63 12.80 7.61
C ALA A 37 1.04 11.40 7.80
N ILE A 38 0.74 10.73 6.68
CA ILE A 38 0.29 9.33 6.68
C ILE A 38 1.07 8.50 5.66
N LEU A 39 1.19 7.20 5.92
CA LEU A 39 1.86 6.25 5.03
C LEU A 39 0.83 5.40 4.27
N LEU A 40 0.79 5.53 2.95
CA LEU A 40 -0.07 4.76 2.05
C LEU A 40 0.75 4.04 0.97
N ALA A 41 0.18 2.96 0.40
CA ALA A 41 0.80 2.30 -0.74
C ALA A 41 0.55 3.13 -2.01
N CYS A 42 1.59 3.42 -2.78
CA CYS A 42 1.47 4.15 -4.05
C CYS A 42 0.52 3.44 -5.02
N SER A 43 0.57 2.11 -5.07
CA SER A 43 -0.29 1.30 -5.95
C SER A 43 -1.79 1.47 -5.66
N GLY A 44 -2.16 1.66 -4.39
CA GLY A 44 -3.56 1.93 -4.01
C GLY A 44 -4.01 3.32 -4.46
N LEU A 45 -3.16 4.34 -4.27
CA LEU A 45 -3.45 5.71 -4.71
C LEU A 45 -3.55 5.82 -6.23
N ASN A 46 -2.61 5.22 -6.96
CA ASN A 46 -2.60 5.26 -8.43
C ASN A 46 -3.85 4.61 -9.04
N ARG A 47 -4.31 3.47 -8.49
CA ARG A 47 -5.54 2.79 -8.96
C ARG A 47 -6.80 3.63 -8.75
N LEU A 48 -6.80 4.50 -7.73
CA LEU A 48 -7.90 5.41 -7.42
C LEU A 48 -7.79 6.75 -8.17
N GLY A 49 -6.77 6.93 -9.02
CA GLY A 49 -6.52 8.22 -9.69
C GLY A 49 -6.01 9.31 -8.74
N LEU A 50 -5.54 8.94 -7.54
CA LEU A 50 -5.08 9.87 -6.50
C LEU A 50 -3.54 9.99 -6.49
N GLY A 51 -2.89 9.84 -7.64
CA GLY A 51 -1.42 9.87 -7.72
C GLY A 51 -0.82 11.20 -7.25
N ASP A 52 -1.54 12.31 -7.45
CA ASP A 52 -1.07 13.67 -7.17
C ASP A 52 -0.94 13.98 -5.67
N VAL A 53 -1.57 13.18 -4.80
CA VAL A 53 -1.44 13.37 -3.34
C VAL A 53 -0.13 12.79 -2.80
N ILE A 54 0.62 12.02 -3.61
CA ILE A 54 1.89 11.40 -3.21
C ILE A 54 2.96 12.49 -3.09
N ARG A 55 3.32 12.84 -1.84
CA ARG A 55 4.39 13.80 -1.56
C ARG A 55 5.79 13.21 -1.68
N GLN A 56 5.95 11.95 -1.29
CA GLN A 56 7.23 11.26 -1.31
C GLN A 56 7.02 9.77 -1.56
N ARG A 57 7.83 9.20 -2.46
CA ARG A 57 7.98 7.75 -2.62
C ARG A 57 9.14 7.31 -1.74
N LEU A 58 8.90 6.34 -0.86
CA LEU A 58 9.94 5.81 0.02
C LEU A 58 10.81 4.81 -0.76
N PRO A 59 12.14 4.89 -0.67
CA PRO A 59 13.03 4.04 -1.45
C PRO A 59 13.07 2.62 -0.87
N LEU A 60 13.32 1.63 -1.73
CA LEU A 60 13.22 0.20 -1.39
C LEU A 60 14.32 -0.29 -0.45
N ASP A 61 15.48 0.37 -0.48
CA ASP A 61 16.63 0.09 0.39
C ASP A 61 16.39 0.51 1.85
N ALA A 62 15.59 1.56 2.07
CA ALA A 62 15.26 2.06 3.41
C ALA A 62 13.89 1.62 3.92
N PHE A 63 12.91 1.41 3.03
CA PHE A 63 11.51 1.15 3.42
C PHE A 63 10.88 0.02 2.61
N LEU A 64 11.21 -1.21 3.00
CA LEU A 64 10.73 -2.43 2.32
C LEU A 64 9.20 -2.52 2.30
N PRO A 65 8.58 -2.90 1.16
CA PRO A 65 7.13 -3.06 1.05
C PRO A 65 6.61 -4.25 1.86
N ALA A 66 5.27 -4.37 1.95
CA ALA A 66 4.70 -5.64 2.40
C ALA A 66 4.82 -6.68 1.28
N PRO A 67 4.94 -7.98 1.58
CA PRO A 67 4.89 -9.03 0.55
C PRO A 67 3.64 -8.87 -0.33
N GLY A 68 3.82 -8.97 -1.65
CA GLY A 68 2.74 -8.79 -2.63
C GLY A 68 2.18 -7.36 -2.74
N GLN A 69 2.76 -6.35 -2.09
CA GLN A 69 2.24 -4.99 -2.15
C GLN A 69 2.24 -4.47 -3.59
N GLY A 70 1.05 -4.21 -4.12
CA GLY A 70 0.88 -3.72 -5.48
C GLY A 70 0.54 -4.80 -6.49
N ALA A 71 0.68 -6.08 -6.18
CA ALA A 71 0.08 -7.14 -6.97
C ALA A 71 -1.44 -7.23 -6.70
N LEU A 72 -2.17 -7.79 -7.67
CA LEU A 72 -3.54 -8.27 -7.47
C LEU A 72 -3.50 -9.79 -7.65
N ALA A 73 -4.19 -10.50 -6.76
CA ALA A 73 -4.32 -11.94 -6.84
C ALA A 73 -5.75 -12.30 -7.26
N LEU A 74 -5.87 -13.26 -8.16
CA LEU A 74 -7.14 -13.88 -8.51
C LEU A 74 -7.27 -15.17 -7.70
N GLN A 75 -8.33 -15.29 -6.91
CA GLN A 75 -8.65 -16.52 -6.21
C GLN A 75 -9.73 -17.26 -6.99
N THR A 76 -9.52 -18.55 -7.24
CA THR A 76 -10.43 -19.41 -8.00
C THR A 76 -10.76 -20.65 -7.19
N ARG A 77 -11.72 -21.46 -7.68
CA ARG A 77 -11.80 -22.86 -7.27
C ARG A 77 -10.59 -23.61 -7.82
N GLU A 78 -10.24 -24.71 -7.19
CA GLU A 78 -9.08 -25.53 -7.59
C GLU A 78 -9.17 -26.01 -9.05
N GLY A 79 -10.35 -26.48 -9.48
CA GLY A 79 -10.55 -26.94 -10.87
C GLY A 79 -10.43 -25.85 -11.94
N ASP A 80 -10.42 -24.57 -11.57
CA ASP A 80 -10.31 -23.44 -12.49
C ASP A 80 -8.89 -22.87 -12.57
N VAL A 81 -7.91 -23.41 -11.82
CA VAL A 81 -6.55 -22.85 -11.74
C VAL A 81 -5.90 -22.69 -13.12
N ASP A 82 -6.20 -23.62 -14.02
CA ASP A 82 -5.67 -23.72 -15.38
C ASP A 82 -6.64 -23.27 -16.48
N ALA A 83 -7.77 -22.66 -16.11
CA ALA A 83 -8.73 -22.16 -17.07
C ALA A 83 -8.09 -21.09 -17.97
N ALA A 84 -8.55 -20.99 -19.22
CA ALA A 84 -7.96 -20.05 -20.18
C ALA A 84 -7.97 -18.59 -19.68
N TRP A 85 -9.00 -18.19 -18.92
CA TRP A 85 -9.13 -16.85 -18.36
C TRP A 85 -8.19 -16.57 -17.18
N THR A 86 -7.83 -17.57 -16.37
CA THR A 86 -6.86 -17.39 -15.28
C THR A 86 -5.46 -17.18 -15.84
N ARG A 87 -5.08 -18.02 -16.82
CA ARG A 87 -3.79 -17.95 -17.51
C ARG A 87 -3.63 -16.64 -18.28
N ALA A 88 -4.69 -16.13 -18.90
CA ALA A 88 -4.66 -14.87 -19.66
C ALA A 88 -4.39 -13.64 -18.79
N LEU A 89 -4.70 -13.69 -17.49
CA LEU A 89 -4.50 -12.58 -16.55
C LEU A 89 -3.23 -12.75 -15.69
N ASN A 90 -2.60 -13.92 -15.72
CA ASN A 90 -1.40 -14.19 -14.95
C ASN A 90 -0.17 -13.50 -15.57
N HIS A 91 0.62 -12.82 -14.74
CA HIS A 91 1.87 -12.21 -15.15
C HIS A 91 3.03 -12.89 -14.40
N ALA A 92 3.66 -13.87 -15.06
CA ALA A 92 4.64 -14.76 -14.42
C ALA A 92 5.81 -14.05 -13.69
N PRO A 93 6.32 -12.88 -14.14
CA PRO A 93 7.37 -12.17 -13.41
C PRO A 93 6.93 -11.45 -12.13
N THR A 94 5.62 -11.22 -11.92
CA THR A 94 5.07 -10.54 -10.73
C THR A 94 4.81 -11.52 -9.61
#